data_AF-A0A5E4NXP7-F1
#
_entry.id   AF-A0A5E4NXP7-F1
#
_cell.length_a   1.000
_cell.length_b   1.000
_cell.length_c   1.000
_cell.angle_alpha   90.00
_cell.angle_beta   90.00
_cell.angle_gamma   90.00
#
_symmetry.space_group_name_H-M   'P 1'
#
loop_
_entity.id
_entity.type
_entity.pdbx_description
1 polymer ?
#
loop_
_entity_poly.entity_id
_entity_poly.type
_entity_poly.pdbx_seq_one_letter_code
_entity_poly.pdbx_strand_id
1 'polypeptide(L)'
;MKSLVIALTAATMLLAVPAFAQDAGAPPPGADAGAPPADAGAGGAGGGKGGKMKAAMQACRSEVASQGLKGPDKKKAIEDCVAKEHPELAGRMACRDEAKAKGLSGDEMKSYVRTCARGKNHG
;
A
#
# COMPACT_ATOMS: atom_id res chain seq x y z
N MET A 1 25.57 -27.70 -30.12
CA MET A 1 26.90 -27.82 -30.75
C MET A 1 27.68 -26.54 -30.45
N LYS A 2 28.84 -26.69 -29.79
CA LYS A 2 29.85 -25.64 -29.45
C LYS A 2 29.40 -24.65 -28.34
N SER A 3 30.09 -24.47 -27.22
CA SER A 3 31.40 -24.96 -26.77
C SER A 3 31.46 -24.95 -25.25
N LEU A 4 32.02 -26.03 -24.72
CA LEU A 4 32.38 -26.25 -23.33
C LEU A 4 33.91 -26.22 -23.31
N VAL A 5 34.52 -25.18 -22.74
CA VAL A 5 35.99 -25.03 -22.53
C VAL A 5 36.14 -24.17 -21.26
N ILE A 6 36.31 -24.77 -20.08
CA ILE A 6 37.60 -25.08 -19.44
C ILE A 6 38.45 -23.82 -19.23
N ALA A 7 38.66 -23.43 -17.97
CA ALA A 7 40.00 -23.43 -17.36
C ALA A 7 39.97 -22.70 -16.01
N LEU A 8 40.33 -23.45 -14.98
CA LEU A 8 40.92 -22.94 -13.75
C LEU A 8 41.91 -21.80 -14.06
N THR A 9 41.73 -20.66 -13.39
CA THR A 9 42.85 -19.84 -12.95
C THR A 9 42.69 -19.62 -11.47
N ALA A 10 43.33 -20.52 -10.73
CA ALA A 10 43.63 -20.33 -9.33
C ALA A 10 44.81 -19.36 -9.19
N ALA A 11 44.87 -18.70 -8.02
CA ALA A 11 45.99 -17.95 -7.47
C ALA A 11 46.17 -16.54 -8.08
N THR A 12 46.36 -15.45 -7.34
CA THR A 12 46.64 -15.20 -5.92
C THR A 12 46.69 -13.67 -5.81
N MET A 13 46.09 -13.06 -4.78
CA MET A 13 46.77 -12.03 -4.00
C MET A 13 45.94 -11.69 -2.76
N LEU A 14 46.62 -11.90 -1.65
CA LEU A 14 46.18 -11.88 -0.27
C LEU A 14 46.51 -10.49 0.30
N LEU A 15 45.71 -10.05 1.27
CA LEU A 15 45.98 -9.01 2.28
C LEU A 15 45.71 -7.54 1.88
N ALA A 16 44.61 -6.99 2.37
CA ALA A 16 44.61 -6.23 3.64
C ALA A 16 43.21 -5.65 3.88
N VAL A 17 42.47 -6.26 4.80
CA VAL A 17 41.20 -5.74 5.33
C VAL A 17 41.54 -4.77 6.46
N PRO A 18 41.21 -3.47 6.37
CA PRO A 18 41.03 -2.69 7.58
C PRO A 18 39.62 -2.97 8.09
N ALA A 19 39.61 -3.62 9.25
CA ALA A 19 38.46 -3.93 10.06
C ALA A 19 37.63 -2.68 10.38
N PHE A 20 36.36 -2.69 10.00
CA PHE A 20 35.32 -2.10 10.84
C PHE A 20 34.80 -3.20 11.77
N ALA A 21 35.47 -3.29 12.92
CA ALA A 21 34.95 -3.84 14.17
C ALA A 21 33.73 -2.98 14.61
N GLN A 22 32.65 -3.38 15.28
CA GLN A 22 32.12 -4.60 15.90
C GLN A 22 30.59 -4.37 15.98
N ASP A 23 29.75 -5.33 15.60
CA ASP A 23 29.20 -6.41 16.45
C ASP A 23 27.96 -5.98 17.26
N ALA A 24 26.81 -6.54 16.89
CA ALA A 24 26.04 -7.43 17.77
C ALA A 24 24.80 -7.97 17.04
N GLY A 25 24.78 -9.28 16.75
CA GLY A 25 23.54 -10.06 16.57
C GLY A 25 23.36 -10.79 15.23
N ALA A 26 23.74 -12.06 15.19
CA ALA A 26 23.51 -12.99 14.08
C ALA A 26 22.02 -13.33 13.85
N PRO A 27 21.55 -13.53 12.60
CA PRO A 27 20.34 -14.31 12.32
C PRO A 27 20.65 -15.82 12.16
N PRO A 28 19.79 -16.73 12.66
CA PRO A 28 19.94 -18.18 12.44
C PRO A 28 19.63 -18.58 10.98
N PRO A 29 20.16 -19.71 10.48
CA PRO A 29 19.83 -20.24 9.17
C PRO A 29 18.50 -20.99 9.24
N GLY A 30 17.48 -20.47 8.55
CA GLY A 30 16.20 -21.16 8.35
C GLY A 30 15.02 -20.19 8.41
N ALA A 31 14.72 -19.54 7.28
CA ALA A 31 13.40 -19.01 6.98
C ALA A 31 13.29 -18.78 5.47
N ASP A 32 12.37 -19.53 4.88
CA ASP A 32 11.60 -19.26 3.69
C ASP A 32 11.14 -17.79 3.52
N ALA A 33 10.72 -17.50 2.28
CA ALA A 33 9.87 -16.39 1.84
C ALA A 33 10.52 -15.04 1.51
N GLY A 34 10.16 -14.56 0.30
CA GLY A 34 9.64 -13.20 0.19
C GLY A 34 10.38 -12.29 -0.79
N ALA A 35 9.65 -11.89 -1.82
CA ALA A 35 9.94 -10.84 -2.79
C ALA A 35 10.44 -9.51 -2.16
N PRO A 36 11.12 -8.65 -2.95
CA PRO A 36 11.68 -7.38 -2.47
C PRO A 36 10.61 -6.45 -1.86
N PRO A 37 10.99 -5.61 -0.88
CA PRO A 37 10.07 -4.74 -0.17
C PRO A 37 9.50 -3.68 -1.09
N ALA A 38 8.18 -3.53 -0.98
CA ALA A 38 7.43 -2.44 -1.54
C ALA A 38 7.94 -1.11 -0.98
N ASP A 39 8.18 -0.21 -1.92
CA ASP A 39 8.26 1.24 -1.83
C ASP A 39 7.68 1.84 -0.54
N ALA A 40 8.58 2.46 0.23
CA ALA A 40 8.28 3.35 1.33
C ALA A 40 7.74 4.68 0.79
N GLY A 41 6.48 4.66 0.33
CA GLY A 41 5.67 5.86 0.15
C GLY A 41 5.21 6.40 1.50
N ALA A 42 6.03 7.24 2.13
CA ALA A 42 5.62 8.08 3.25
C ALA A 42 4.52 9.05 2.79
N GLY A 43 3.34 8.95 3.41
CA GLY A 43 2.21 9.82 3.07
C GLY A 43 0.93 9.54 3.84
N GLY A 44 0.98 9.64 5.18
CA GLY A 44 -0.21 9.91 5.98
C GLY A 44 -0.48 8.96 7.13
N ALA A 45 0.30 9.09 8.20
CA ALA A 45 -0.17 8.79 9.54
C ALA A 45 -1.29 9.80 9.89
N GLY A 46 -2.53 9.38 9.69
CA GLY A 46 -3.74 10.10 10.09
C GLY A 46 -4.61 9.18 10.92
N GLY A 47 -4.15 8.85 12.14
CA GLY A 47 -4.95 8.16 13.14
C GLY A 47 -6.22 8.96 13.45
N GLY A 48 -7.37 8.28 13.41
CA GLY A 48 -8.69 8.85 13.68
C GLY A 48 -9.55 9.00 12.42
N LYS A 49 -10.51 8.07 12.25
CA LYS A 49 -11.53 7.99 11.18
C LYS A 49 -11.03 7.66 9.76
N GLY A 50 -9.84 8.10 9.32
CA GLY A 50 -9.28 7.71 8.02
C GLY A 50 -9.03 6.21 7.87
N GLY A 51 -8.63 5.55 8.96
CA GLY A 51 -8.45 4.09 9.01
C GLY A 51 -9.75 3.29 8.84
N LYS A 52 -10.90 3.83 9.26
CA LYS A 52 -12.19 3.13 9.14
C LYS A 52 -12.63 3.02 7.68
N MET A 53 -12.44 4.08 6.90
CA MET A 53 -12.68 4.08 5.46
C MET A 53 -11.77 3.09 4.74
N LYS A 54 -10.48 3.07 5.11
CA LYS A 54 -9.51 2.12 4.52
C LYS A 54 -9.86 0.66 4.86
N ALA A 55 -10.29 0.40 6.10
CA ALA A 55 -10.72 -0.94 6.54
C ALA A 55 -12.00 -1.40 5.81
N ALA A 56 -13.02 -0.54 5.71
CA ALA A 56 -14.25 -0.84 4.96
C ALA A 56 -13.97 -1.15 3.48
N MET A 57 -13.16 -0.32 2.82
CA MET A 57 -12.75 -0.58 1.43
C MET A 57 -11.96 -1.87 1.29
N GLN A 58 -11.13 -2.24 2.28
CA GLN A 58 -10.37 -3.48 2.25
C GLN A 58 -11.28 -4.70 2.43
N ALA A 59 -12.23 -4.67 3.36
CA ALA A 59 -13.20 -5.73 3.57
C ALA A 59 -14.03 -5.97 2.28
N CYS A 60 -14.59 -4.91 1.71
CA CYS A 60 -15.30 -4.98 0.43
C CYS A 60 -14.41 -5.45 -0.72
N ARG A 61 -13.12 -5.07 -0.73
CA ARG A 61 -12.17 -5.52 -1.75
C ARG A 61 -11.89 -7.02 -1.69
N SER A 62 -11.89 -7.63 -0.50
CA SER A 62 -11.75 -9.08 -0.32
C SER A 62 -12.98 -9.82 -0.84
N GLU A 63 -14.18 -9.37 -0.46
CA GLU A 63 -15.46 -9.91 -0.94
C GLU A 63 -15.56 -9.89 -2.48
N VAL A 64 -15.25 -8.73 -3.08
CA VAL A 64 -15.30 -8.53 -4.53
C VAL A 64 -14.15 -9.27 -5.25
N ALA A 65 -13.00 -9.47 -4.59
CA ALA A 65 -11.90 -10.22 -5.19
C ALA A 65 -12.26 -11.70 -5.43
N SER A 66 -13.09 -12.28 -4.57
CA SER A 66 -13.61 -13.66 -4.73
C SER A 66 -14.52 -13.82 -5.94
N GLN A 67 -15.04 -12.72 -6.50
CA GLN A 67 -15.93 -12.71 -7.67
C GLN A 67 -15.17 -12.65 -9.01
N GLY A 68 -13.82 -12.63 -8.98
CA GLY A 68 -13.00 -12.61 -10.20
C GLY A 68 -13.04 -11.30 -11.01
N LEU A 69 -13.68 -10.26 -10.49
CA LEU A 69 -13.78 -8.94 -11.13
C LEU A 69 -12.41 -8.26 -11.20
N LYS A 70 -12.15 -7.56 -12.31
CA LYS A 70 -10.88 -6.87 -12.59
C LYS A 70 -11.11 -5.43 -13.03
N GLY A 71 -10.05 -4.62 -12.96
CA GLY A 71 -10.05 -3.26 -13.49
C GLY A 71 -11.18 -2.37 -12.95
N PRO A 72 -11.87 -1.60 -13.81
CA PRO A 72 -12.91 -0.66 -13.39
C PRO A 72 -14.13 -1.36 -12.76
N ASP A 73 -14.51 -2.55 -13.24
CA ASP A 73 -15.64 -3.31 -12.70
C ASP A 73 -15.43 -3.70 -11.24
N LYS A 74 -14.20 -4.13 -10.90
CA LYS A 74 -13.80 -4.39 -9.51
C LYS A 74 -13.96 -3.14 -8.65
N LYS A 75 -13.54 -1.99 -9.17
CA LYS A 75 -13.56 -0.72 -8.43
C LYS A 75 -15.00 -0.29 -8.13
N LYS A 76 -15.87 -0.38 -9.14
CA LYS A 76 -17.30 -0.11 -9.01
C LYS A 76 -17.97 -1.06 -8.00
N ALA A 77 -17.66 -2.35 -8.07
CA ALA A 77 -18.21 -3.33 -7.12
C ALA A 77 -17.76 -3.08 -5.67
N ILE A 78 -16.52 -2.59 -5.46
CA ILE A 78 -16.06 -2.18 -4.12
C ILE A 78 -16.80 -0.92 -3.66
N GLU A 79 -17.00 0.07 -4.53
CA GLU A 79 -17.75 1.28 -4.22
C GLU A 79 -19.21 0.97 -3.87
N ASP A 80 -19.86 0.10 -4.66
CA ASP A 80 -21.23 -0.38 -4.41
C ASP A 80 -21.31 -1.15 -3.08
N CYS A 81 -20.33 -2.01 -2.77
CA CYS A 81 -20.25 -2.69 -1.48
C CYS A 81 -20.12 -1.72 -0.31
N VAL A 82 -19.21 -0.74 -0.40
CA VAL A 82 -19.02 0.27 0.66
C VAL A 82 -20.27 1.15 0.81
N ALA A 83 -20.94 1.49 -0.29
CA ALA A 83 -22.19 2.25 -0.24
C ALA A 83 -23.33 1.49 0.44
N LYS A 84 -23.37 0.17 0.26
CA LYS A 84 -24.39 -0.70 0.86
C LYS A 84 -24.12 -0.97 2.35
N GLU A 85 -22.90 -1.30 2.71
CA GLU A 85 -22.50 -1.67 4.09
C GLU A 85 -22.24 -0.43 4.97
N HIS A 86 -21.80 0.68 4.36
CA HIS A 86 -21.36 1.88 5.06
C HIS A 86 -21.78 3.18 4.33
N PRO A 87 -23.08 3.51 4.30
CA PRO A 87 -23.59 4.69 3.61
C PRO A 87 -22.95 6.02 4.09
N GLU A 88 -22.65 6.13 5.39
CA GLU A 88 -21.92 7.27 5.98
C GLU A 88 -20.50 7.43 5.40
N LEU A 89 -19.86 6.33 4.99
CA LEU A 89 -18.54 6.35 4.37
C LEU A 89 -18.61 6.68 2.89
N ALA A 90 -19.66 6.23 2.18
CA ALA A 90 -19.86 6.57 0.77
C ALA A 90 -20.01 8.09 0.55
N GLY A 91 -20.76 8.77 1.41
CA GLY A 91 -20.84 10.25 1.40
C GLY A 91 -19.46 10.90 1.57
N ARG A 92 -18.64 10.39 2.49
CA ARG A 92 -17.25 10.84 2.68
C ARG A 92 -16.35 10.56 1.49
N MET A 93 -16.53 9.44 0.77
CA MET A 93 -15.75 9.10 -0.42
C MET A 93 -16.02 10.09 -1.54
N ALA A 94 -17.30 10.34 -1.85
CA ALA A 94 -17.69 11.31 -2.85
C ALA A 94 -17.11 12.71 -2.56
N CYS A 95 -17.21 13.16 -1.30
CA CYS A 95 -16.60 14.42 -0.87
C CYS A 95 -15.07 14.44 -1.04
N ARG A 96 -14.42 13.29 -0.89
CA ARG A 96 -12.97 13.15 -1.08
C ARG A 96 -12.59 13.25 -2.55
N ASP A 97 -13.40 12.71 -3.45
CA ASP A 97 -13.16 12.81 -4.89
C ASP A 97 -13.47 14.21 -5.44
N GLU A 98 -14.51 14.87 -4.92
CA GLU A 98 -14.75 16.30 -5.18
C GLU A 98 -13.57 17.17 -4.73
N ALA A 99 -13.00 16.90 -3.54
CA ALA A 99 -11.83 17.62 -3.05
C ALA A 99 -10.62 17.45 -4.00
N LYS A 100 -10.39 16.23 -4.49
CA LYS A 100 -9.32 15.96 -5.47
C LYS A 100 -9.57 16.63 -6.81
N ALA A 101 -10.81 16.63 -7.28
CA ALA A 101 -11.19 17.32 -8.52
C ALA A 101 -10.95 18.84 -8.42
N LYS A 102 -11.05 19.38 -7.20
CA LYS A 102 -10.69 20.77 -6.86
C LYS A 102 -9.19 20.98 -6.61
N GLY A 103 -8.36 19.94 -6.73
CA GLY A 103 -6.92 20.01 -6.45
C GLY A 103 -6.57 20.13 -4.97
N LEU A 104 -7.53 19.96 -4.05
CA LEU A 104 -7.29 20.09 -2.62
C LEU A 104 -6.48 18.90 -2.11
N SER A 105 -5.49 19.19 -1.27
CA SER A 105 -4.60 18.19 -0.65
C SER A 105 -4.42 18.49 0.85
N GLY A 106 -3.79 17.55 1.58
CA GLY A 106 -3.44 17.75 2.99
C GLY A 106 -4.62 18.13 3.89
N ASP A 107 -4.44 19.20 4.67
CA ASP A 107 -5.44 19.69 5.62
C ASP A 107 -6.65 20.35 4.95
N GLU A 108 -6.47 21.04 3.82
CA GLU A 108 -7.56 21.65 3.06
C GLU A 108 -8.55 20.60 2.58
N MET A 109 -8.03 19.52 2.03
CA MET A 109 -8.82 18.35 1.63
C MET A 109 -9.59 17.77 2.82
N LYS A 110 -8.93 17.64 3.98
CA LYS A 110 -9.54 17.07 5.19
C LYS A 110 -10.64 17.97 5.75
N SER A 111 -10.46 19.29 5.67
CA SER A 111 -11.46 20.28 6.05
C SER A 111 -12.66 20.22 5.11
N TYR A 112 -12.42 20.22 3.80
CA TYR A 112 -13.46 20.10 2.77
C TYR A 112 -14.29 18.83 2.97
N VAL A 113 -13.64 17.67 3.13
CA VAL A 113 -14.33 16.39 3.32
C VAL A 113 -15.19 16.41 4.59
N ARG A 114 -14.74 17.05 5.68
CA ARG A 114 -15.55 17.16 6.90
C ARG A 114 -16.80 18.02 6.68
N THR A 115 -16.66 19.16 6.03
CA THR A 115 -17.78 20.06 5.74
C THR A 115 -18.77 19.44 4.75
N CYS A 116 -18.26 18.88 3.65
CA CYS A 116 -19.07 18.21 2.64
C CYS A 116 -19.83 16.99 3.21
N ALA A 117 -19.16 16.12 3.99
CA ALA A 117 -19.81 14.95 4.57
C ALA A 117 -20.90 15.34 5.58
N ARG A 118 -20.69 16.43 6.35
CA ARG A 118 -21.71 16.96 7.25
C ARG A 118 -22.95 17.44 6.47
N GLY A 119 -22.78 18.09 5.33
CA GLY A 119 -23.89 18.48 4.46
C GLY A 119 -24.66 17.29 3.86
N LYS A 120 -23.97 16.20 3.52
CA LYS A 120 -24.59 14.99 2.95
C LYS A 120 -25.26 14.05 3.97
N ASN A 121 -24.86 14.12 5.25
CA ASN A 121 -25.45 13.29 6.32
C ASN A 121 -26.69 13.91 6.99
N HIS A 122 -27.05 15.15 6.63
CA HIS A 122 -28.24 15.86 7.12
C HIS A 122 -29.29 16.06 6.02
N GLY A 123 -29.17 15.34 4.89
CA GLY A 123 -30.12 15.35 3.77
C GLY A 123 -31.13 14.22 3.86
#